data_AF-A0A8T4QQB6-F1
#
_entry.id   AF-A0A8T4QQB6-F1
#
_cell.length_a   1.000
_cell.length_b   1.000
_cell.length_c   1.000
_cell.angle_alpha   90.00
_cell.angle_beta   90.00
_cell.angle_gamma   90.00
#
_symmetry.space_group_name_H-M   'P 1'
#
loop_
_entity.id
_entity.type
_entity.pdbx_description
1 polymer ?
#
loop_
_entity_poly.entity_id
_entity_poly.type
_entity_poly.pdbx_seq_one_letter_code
_entity_poly.pdbx_strand_id
1 'polypeptide(L)'
;MDNKQKLIVFLGKNLTGSYTMHQLSLLLKIPYATFYRMLKEMHSLLIIQQVGKAKTIQLNYAHPLIKSYLAISSDEEKKEFTQINPLIKKIAAEINTKEVVVLFGSYARRKETEQSDIDLMIINKKGEKSLSFSKYELLFKKKINPLFITEKEFKLMLKEKEENVGKQVLKNHIILNNPEHFWEMVLNGI
;
A
#
# COMPACT_ATOMS: atom_id res chain seq x y z
N MET A 1 0.39 0.33 -14.42
CA MET A 1 1.01 1.34 -13.56
C MET A 1 2.19 2.00 -14.25
N ASP A 2 2.10 3.32 -14.45
CA ASP A 2 3.18 4.13 -15.03
C ASP A 2 4.31 4.39 -14.02
N ASN A 3 5.37 5.09 -14.46
CA ASN A 3 6.51 5.40 -13.62
C ASN A 3 6.20 6.35 -12.45
N LYS A 4 5.24 7.28 -12.61
CA LYS A 4 4.85 8.24 -11.57
C LYS A 4 4.13 7.52 -10.44
N GLN A 5 3.19 6.66 -10.80
CA GLN A 5 2.43 5.84 -9.86
C GLN A 5 3.37 4.88 -9.10
N LYS A 6 4.35 4.27 -9.77
CA LYS A 6 5.40 3.47 -9.10
C LYS A 6 6.15 4.25 -8.03
N LEU A 7 6.55 5.49 -8.32
CA LEU A 7 7.21 6.36 -7.35
C LEU A 7 6.29 6.70 -6.18
N ILE A 8 5.03 7.07 -6.45
CA ILE A 8 4.04 7.42 -5.43
C ILE A 8 3.78 6.24 -4.49
N VAL A 9 3.52 5.03 -5.02
CA VAL A 9 3.31 3.83 -4.19
C VAL A 9 4.55 3.54 -3.36
N PHE A 10 5.75 3.60 -3.97
CA PHE A 10 6.99 3.32 -3.26
C PHE A 10 7.21 4.27 -2.08
N LEU A 11 7.08 5.58 -2.31
CA LEU A 11 7.25 6.56 -1.24
C LEU A 11 6.10 6.49 -0.21
N GLY A 12 4.87 6.22 -0.64
CA GLY A 12 3.72 6.02 0.25
C GLY A 12 3.86 4.82 1.18
N LYS A 13 4.50 3.73 0.72
CA LYS A 13 4.84 2.56 1.56
C LYS A 13 6.06 2.80 2.46
N ASN A 14 6.82 3.87 2.21
CA ASN A 14 8.06 4.21 2.93
C ASN A 14 8.00 5.66 3.46
N LEU A 15 6.96 5.99 4.23
CA LEU A 15 6.60 7.38 4.55
C LEU A 15 7.72 8.20 5.21
N THR A 16 8.51 7.55 6.07
CA THR A 16 9.62 8.17 6.82
C THR A 16 10.97 8.07 6.12
N GLY A 17 11.03 7.35 5.00
CA GLY A 17 12.26 7.16 4.23
C GLY A 17 12.65 8.44 3.50
N SER A 18 13.96 8.69 3.38
CA SER A 18 14.50 9.73 2.51
C SER A 18 15.43 9.09 1.50
N TYR A 19 15.19 9.32 0.21
CA TYR A 19 15.93 8.64 -0.86
C TYR A 19 16.52 9.64 -1.83
N THR A 20 17.74 9.38 -2.30
CA THR A 20 18.32 10.16 -3.40
C THR A 20 17.69 9.79 -4.72
N MET A 21 17.80 10.68 -5.71
CA MET A 21 17.36 10.41 -7.09
C MET A 21 17.96 9.13 -7.66
N HIS A 22 19.26 8.94 -7.44
CA HIS A 22 19.98 7.77 -7.93
C HIS A 22 19.44 6.47 -7.29
N GLN A 23 19.28 6.45 -5.95
CA GLN A 23 18.69 5.29 -5.25
C GLN A 23 17.30 4.95 -5.77
N LEU A 24 16.41 5.93 -5.93
CA LEU A 24 15.05 5.70 -6.44
C LEU A 24 15.06 5.18 -7.88
N SER A 25 15.92 5.72 -8.75
CA SER A 25 16.04 5.24 -10.12
C SER A 25 16.44 3.76 -10.20
N LEU A 26 17.36 3.31 -9.33
CA LEU A 26 17.79 1.92 -9.22
C LEU A 26 16.69 1.02 -8.63
N LEU A 27 16.09 1.44 -7.52
CA LEU A 27 15.04 0.67 -6.83
C LEU A 27 13.81 0.46 -7.72
N LEU A 28 13.41 1.49 -8.47
CA LEU A 28 12.26 1.45 -9.36
C LEU A 28 12.60 0.92 -10.77
N LYS A 29 13.89 0.67 -11.04
CA LYS A 29 14.41 0.23 -12.34
C LYS A 29 14.00 1.17 -13.49
N ILE A 30 14.06 2.48 -13.24
CA ILE A 30 13.75 3.53 -14.23
C ILE A 30 15.05 4.17 -14.69
N PRO A 31 15.32 4.27 -16.00
CA PRO A 31 16.52 4.95 -16.50
C PRO A 31 16.63 6.38 -15.94
N TYR A 32 17.83 6.76 -15.49
CA TYR A 32 18.03 8.01 -14.74
C TYR A 32 17.51 9.26 -15.47
N ALA A 33 17.75 9.38 -16.78
CA ALA A 33 17.27 10.52 -17.57
C ALA A 33 15.73 10.60 -17.60
N THR A 34 15.05 9.45 -17.71
CA THR A 34 13.58 9.36 -17.63
C THR A 34 13.08 9.71 -16.23
N PHE A 35 13.74 9.19 -15.20
CA PHE A 35 13.41 9.48 -13.81
C PHE A 35 13.55 10.97 -13.49
N TYR A 36 14.63 11.61 -13.96
CA TYR A 36 14.87 13.03 -13.77
C TYR A 36 13.80 13.92 -14.42
N ARG A 37 13.38 13.61 -15.67
CA ARG A 37 12.26 14.32 -16.32
C ARG A 37 10.95 14.16 -15.55
N MET A 38 10.66 12.93 -15.13
CA MET A 38 9.47 12.61 -14.33
C MET A 38 9.42 13.41 -13.03
N LEU A 39 10.53 13.54 -12.31
CA LEU A 39 10.59 14.34 -11.08
C LEU A 39 10.30 15.83 -11.31
N LYS A 40 10.76 16.39 -12.44
CA LYS A 40 10.44 17.78 -12.80
C LYS A 40 8.94 17.99 -12.97
N GLU A 41 8.25 17.03 -13.59
CA GLU A 41 6.79 17.10 -13.76
C GLU A 41 6.04 16.94 -12.43
N MET A 42 6.59 16.20 -11.47
CA MET A 42 5.98 15.93 -10.16
C MET A 42 6.44 16.87 -9.04
N HIS A 43 7.19 17.93 -9.35
CA HIS A 43 7.90 18.73 -8.35
C HIS A 43 7.00 19.31 -7.25
N SER A 44 5.72 19.61 -7.54
CA SER A 44 4.77 20.12 -6.53
C SER A 44 4.31 19.05 -5.53
N LEU A 45 4.33 17.78 -5.94
CA LEU A 45 3.93 16.63 -5.12
C LEU A 45 5.08 16.09 -4.28
N LEU A 46 6.29 16.64 -4.44
CA LEU A 46 7.51 16.13 -3.84
C LEU A 46 8.19 17.21 -3.01
N ILE A 47 8.76 16.79 -1.88
CA ILE A 47 9.69 17.59 -1.09
C ILE A 47 11.10 17.15 -1.47
N ILE A 48 11.91 18.10 -1.95
CA ILE A 48 13.32 17.89 -2.27
C ILE A 48 14.16 18.69 -1.29
N GLN A 49 14.93 18.01 -0.45
CA GLN A 49 15.75 18.64 0.59
C GLN A 49 17.23 18.27 0.42
N GLN A 50 18.11 19.16 0.85
CA GLN A 50 19.54 18.88 0.90
C GLN A 50 19.90 18.25 2.25
N VAL A 51 20.45 17.05 2.21
CA VAL A 51 20.97 16.32 3.38
C VAL A 51 22.46 16.10 3.15
N GLY A 52 23.29 16.90 3.83
CA GLY A 52 24.72 16.97 3.57
C GLY A 52 25.02 17.41 2.13
N LYS A 53 25.67 16.54 1.35
CA LYS A 53 25.99 16.80 -0.07
C LYS A 53 24.93 16.26 -1.05
N ALA A 54 23.93 15.52 -0.58
CA ALA A 54 22.94 14.85 -1.43
C ALA A 54 21.59 15.57 -1.39
N LYS A 55 20.81 15.43 -2.47
CA LYS A 55 19.38 15.81 -2.49
C LYS A 55 18.54 14.57 -2.26
N THR A 56 17.69 14.61 -1.25
CA THR A 56 16.73 13.56 -0.92
C THR A 56 15.32 13.95 -1.34
N ILE A 57 14.50 12.94 -1.62
CA ILE A 57 13.13 13.08 -2.14
C ILE A 57 12.17 12.37 -1.18
N GLN A 58 11.08 13.06 -0.88
CA GLN A 58 9.92 12.57 -0.14
C GLN A 58 8.63 13.04 -0.81
N LEU A 59 7.50 12.41 -0.48
CA LEU A 59 6.19 12.94 -0.86
C LEU A 59 5.86 14.17 -0.01
N ASN A 60 5.21 15.15 -0.63
CA ASN A 60 4.65 16.28 0.07
C ASN A 60 3.29 15.91 0.68
N TYR A 61 3.28 15.35 1.89
CA TYR A 61 2.02 14.93 2.54
C TYR A 61 1.06 16.08 2.86
N ALA A 62 1.57 17.32 2.91
CA ALA A 62 0.73 18.51 3.08
C ALA A 62 0.01 18.92 1.76
N HIS A 63 0.41 18.36 0.62
CA HIS A 63 -0.23 18.69 -0.66
C HIS A 63 -1.64 18.07 -0.73
N PRO A 64 -2.69 18.86 -1.04
CA PRO A 64 -4.09 18.39 -0.96
C PRO A 64 -4.39 17.20 -1.90
N LEU A 65 -3.68 17.10 -3.03
CA LEU A 65 -3.87 16.00 -3.98
C LEU A 65 -3.12 14.70 -3.62
N ILE A 66 -2.26 14.69 -2.60
CA ILE A 66 -1.38 13.54 -2.35
C ILE A 66 -2.17 12.28 -2.03
N LYS A 67 -3.27 12.41 -1.27
CA LYS A 67 -4.18 11.32 -0.93
C LYS A 67 -4.79 10.71 -2.20
N SER A 68 -5.26 11.55 -3.12
CA SER A 68 -5.85 11.10 -4.38
C SER A 68 -4.82 10.38 -5.26
N TYR A 69 -3.58 10.89 -5.33
CA TYR A 69 -2.49 10.23 -6.04
C TYR A 69 -2.15 8.86 -5.45
N LEU A 70 -2.08 8.77 -4.12
CA LEU A 70 -1.84 7.50 -3.43
C LEU A 70 -2.98 6.50 -3.70
N ALA A 71 -4.24 6.94 -3.61
CA ALA A 71 -5.40 6.09 -3.85
C ALA A 71 -5.44 5.56 -5.30
N ILE A 72 -5.29 6.45 -6.29
CA ILE A 72 -5.27 6.07 -7.71
C ILE A 72 -4.11 5.11 -7.99
N SER A 73 -2.93 5.37 -7.43
CA SER A 73 -1.76 4.51 -7.65
C SER A 73 -1.95 3.14 -6.99
N SER A 74 -2.59 3.06 -5.83
CA SER A 74 -2.96 1.79 -5.19
C SER A 74 -4.00 1.00 -5.99
N ASP A 75 -4.96 1.65 -6.63
CA ASP A 75 -5.92 0.97 -7.50
C ASP A 75 -5.25 0.39 -8.75
N GLU A 76 -4.30 1.12 -9.35
CA GLU A 76 -3.50 0.60 -10.46
C GLU A 76 -2.59 -0.55 -10.02
N GLU A 77 -2.01 -0.49 -8.82
CA GLU A 77 -1.24 -1.59 -8.25
C GLU A 77 -2.12 -2.84 -8.03
N LYS A 78 -3.33 -2.68 -7.46
CA LYS A 78 -4.32 -3.76 -7.33
C LYS A 78 -4.66 -4.37 -8.69
N LYS A 79 -4.86 -3.54 -9.71
CA LYS A 79 -5.18 -4.00 -11.07
C LYS A 79 -4.07 -4.89 -11.64
N GLU A 80 -2.82 -4.45 -11.56
CA GLU A 80 -1.68 -5.28 -12.00
C GLU A 80 -1.55 -6.57 -11.18
N PHE A 81 -1.70 -6.47 -9.85
CA PHE A 81 -1.58 -7.62 -8.97
C PHE A 81 -2.65 -8.69 -9.24
N THR A 82 -3.91 -8.27 -9.41
CA THR A 82 -5.03 -9.19 -9.67
C THR A 82 -5.00 -9.80 -11.08
N GLN A 83 -4.32 -9.19 -12.06
CA GLN A 83 -4.10 -9.79 -13.37
C GLN A 83 -3.28 -11.08 -13.29
N ILE A 84 -2.28 -11.11 -12.41
CA ILE A 84 -1.38 -12.26 -12.23
C ILE A 84 -1.81 -13.19 -11.09
N ASN A 85 -2.80 -12.80 -10.28
CA ASN A 85 -3.28 -13.59 -9.14
C ASN A 85 -4.82 -13.81 -9.21
N PRO A 86 -5.28 -14.84 -9.95
CA PRO A 86 -6.71 -15.09 -10.20
C PRO A 86 -7.54 -15.33 -8.93
N LEU A 87 -6.93 -15.92 -7.91
CA LEU A 87 -7.55 -16.15 -6.62
C LEU A 87 -7.91 -14.80 -5.97
N ILE A 88 -6.93 -13.91 -5.82
CA ILE A 88 -7.14 -12.59 -5.22
C ILE A 88 -8.09 -11.76 -6.07
N LYS A 89 -8.05 -11.90 -7.40
CA LYS A 89 -9.04 -11.28 -8.30
C LYS A 89 -10.47 -11.70 -7.96
N LYS A 90 -10.72 -12.97 -7.68
CA LYS A 90 -12.05 -13.48 -7.30
C LYS A 90 -12.50 -12.97 -5.93
N ILE A 91 -11.60 -12.89 -4.95
CA ILE A 91 -11.89 -12.30 -3.65
C ILE A 91 -12.24 -10.81 -3.82
N ALA A 92 -11.36 -10.04 -4.48
CA ALA A 92 -11.55 -8.60 -4.68
C ALA A 92 -12.85 -8.25 -5.42
N ALA A 93 -13.28 -9.08 -6.38
CA ALA A 93 -14.48 -8.83 -7.18
C ALA A 93 -15.80 -8.98 -6.41
N GLU A 94 -15.86 -9.76 -5.31
CA GLU A 94 -17.09 -9.88 -4.50
C GLU A 94 -17.02 -9.10 -3.17
N ILE A 95 -15.93 -8.36 -2.92
CA ILE A 95 -15.89 -7.40 -1.81
C ILE A 95 -16.86 -6.26 -2.12
N ASN A 96 -18.04 -6.30 -1.50
CA ASN A 96 -19.05 -5.26 -1.58
C ASN A 96 -19.31 -4.68 -0.19
N THR A 97 -18.39 -3.82 0.27
CA THR A 97 -18.46 -3.18 1.58
C THR A 97 -17.86 -1.77 1.52
N LYS A 98 -18.20 -0.93 2.49
CA LYS A 98 -17.56 0.38 2.69
C LYS A 98 -16.29 0.29 3.54
N GLU A 99 -15.98 -0.88 4.09
CA GLU A 99 -14.82 -1.13 4.94
C GLU A 99 -13.53 -1.17 4.13
N VAL A 100 -12.41 -0.83 4.77
CA VAL A 100 -11.10 -0.94 4.14
C VAL A 100 -10.65 -2.40 4.22
N VAL A 101 -10.30 -2.99 3.08
CA VAL A 101 -9.82 -4.36 2.98
C VAL A 101 -8.45 -4.37 2.32
N VAL A 102 -7.46 -4.91 3.01
CA VAL A 102 -6.06 -4.85 2.60
C VAL A 102 -5.45 -6.24 2.65
N LEU A 103 -4.89 -6.69 1.54
CA LEU A 103 -4.05 -7.88 1.49
C LEU A 103 -2.65 -7.53 1.96
N PHE A 104 -2.09 -8.34 2.86
CA PHE A 104 -0.71 -8.21 3.29
C PHE A 104 -0.02 -9.59 3.33
N GLY A 105 1.09 -9.72 4.05
CA GLY A 105 1.76 -11.01 4.23
C GLY A 105 2.54 -11.46 2.99
N SER A 106 2.70 -12.77 2.84
CA SER A 106 3.54 -13.37 1.79
C SER A 106 3.03 -13.07 0.38
N TYR A 107 1.72 -13.09 0.18
CA TYR A 107 1.07 -12.75 -1.10
C TYR A 107 1.37 -11.32 -1.53
N ALA A 108 1.20 -10.33 -0.64
CA ALA A 108 1.51 -8.93 -0.98
C ALA A 108 3.02 -8.73 -1.27
N ARG A 109 3.88 -9.56 -0.67
CA ARG A 109 5.34 -9.56 -0.91
C ARG A 109 5.77 -10.35 -2.16
N ARG A 110 4.84 -11.04 -2.84
CA ARG A 110 5.13 -11.96 -3.96
C ARG A 110 6.13 -13.06 -3.57
N LYS A 111 6.02 -13.55 -2.33
CA LYS A 111 6.85 -14.61 -1.74
C LYS A 111 5.99 -15.77 -1.23
N GLU A 112 4.74 -15.84 -1.67
CA GLU A 112 3.83 -16.92 -1.35
C GLU A 112 4.30 -18.25 -1.94
N THR A 113 3.92 -19.32 -1.25
CA THR A 113 4.09 -20.71 -1.66
C THR A 113 2.71 -21.36 -1.80
N GLU A 114 2.67 -22.58 -2.34
CA GLU A 114 1.44 -23.38 -2.41
C GLU A 114 0.80 -23.64 -1.04
N GLN A 115 1.56 -23.52 0.05
CA GLN A 115 1.06 -23.69 1.42
C GLN A 115 0.79 -22.36 2.14
N SER A 116 1.11 -21.22 1.52
CA SER A 116 0.90 -19.92 2.16
C SER A 116 -0.58 -19.61 2.37
N ASP A 117 -0.90 -19.11 3.56
CA ASP A 117 -2.19 -18.52 3.90
C ASP A 117 -2.34 -17.13 3.24
N ILE A 118 -3.59 -16.68 3.13
CA ILE A 118 -3.91 -15.34 2.64
C ILE A 118 -4.25 -14.45 3.83
N ASP A 119 -3.37 -13.50 4.14
CA ASP A 119 -3.54 -12.59 5.25
C ASP A 119 -4.27 -11.30 4.81
N LEU A 120 -5.42 -11.03 5.44
CA LEU A 120 -6.22 -9.85 5.17
C LEU A 120 -6.35 -8.99 6.43
N MET A 121 -6.24 -7.67 6.27
CA MET A 121 -6.61 -6.71 7.30
C MET A 121 -7.92 -6.04 6.88
N ILE A 122 -8.90 -6.07 7.76
CA ILE A 122 -10.21 -5.43 7.56
C ILE A 122 -10.37 -4.35 8.63
N ILE A 123 -10.45 -3.11 8.20
CA ILE A 123 -10.63 -1.97 9.09
C ILE A 123 -12.09 -1.53 9.02
N ASN A 124 -12.80 -1.68 10.13
CA ASN A 124 -14.20 -1.31 10.26
C ASN A 124 -14.48 -0.58 11.58
N LYS A 125 -15.72 -0.14 11.80
CA LYS A 125 -16.07 0.70 12.97
C LYS A 125 -15.88 0.00 14.32
N LYS A 126 -16.04 -1.33 14.37
CA LYS A 126 -16.09 -2.10 15.63
C LYS A 126 -14.86 -2.99 15.86
N GLY A 127 -14.04 -3.22 14.83
CA GLY A 127 -12.98 -4.25 14.89
C GLY A 127 -13.54 -5.67 14.95
N GLU A 128 -14.80 -5.86 14.56
CA GLU A 128 -15.51 -7.14 14.64
C GLU A 128 -15.61 -7.80 13.27
N LYS A 129 -15.89 -9.11 13.26
CA LYS A 129 -16.08 -9.88 12.02
C LYS A 129 -17.28 -9.35 11.23
N SER A 130 -16.99 -8.75 10.07
CA SER A 130 -17.99 -8.19 9.14
C SER A 130 -18.04 -8.91 7.78
N LEU A 131 -16.99 -9.65 7.43
CA LEU A 131 -16.85 -10.37 6.17
C LEU A 131 -16.61 -11.86 6.44
N SER A 132 -17.09 -12.70 5.52
CA SER A 132 -16.85 -14.15 5.54
C SER A 132 -16.16 -14.57 4.25
N PHE A 133 -15.10 -15.36 4.38
CA PHE A 133 -14.31 -15.84 3.24
C PHE A 133 -14.40 -17.36 3.03
N SER A 134 -15.24 -18.07 3.79
CA SER A 134 -15.30 -19.54 3.79
C SER A 134 -15.62 -20.14 2.42
N LYS A 135 -16.41 -19.44 1.60
CA LYS A 135 -16.67 -19.83 0.19
C LYS A 135 -15.37 -19.94 -0.61
N TYR A 136 -14.45 -19.00 -0.43
CA TYR A 136 -13.17 -18.96 -1.14
C TYR A 136 -12.18 -19.94 -0.55
N GLU A 137 -12.18 -20.11 0.76
CA GLU A 137 -11.34 -21.12 1.41
C GLU A 137 -11.67 -22.52 0.87
N LEU A 138 -12.95 -22.83 0.71
CA LEU A 138 -13.41 -24.07 0.09
C LEU A 138 -13.06 -24.16 -1.40
N LEU A 139 -13.33 -23.09 -2.17
CA LEU A 139 -13.10 -23.07 -3.61
C LEU A 139 -11.62 -23.24 -3.98
N PHE A 140 -10.73 -22.60 -3.22
CA PHE A 140 -9.30 -22.55 -3.52
C PHE A 140 -8.46 -23.49 -2.65
N LYS A 141 -9.07 -24.18 -1.67
CA LYS A 141 -8.37 -25.02 -0.68
C LYS A 141 -7.22 -24.27 0.00
N LYS A 142 -7.46 -22.99 0.31
CA LYS A 142 -6.49 -22.05 0.86
C LYS A 142 -7.09 -21.35 2.07
N LYS A 143 -6.36 -21.32 3.18
CA LYS A 143 -6.83 -20.63 4.39
C LYS A 143 -6.73 -19.11 4.21
N ILE A 144 -7.76 -18.39 4.65
CA ILE A 144 -7.80 -16.93 4.66
C ILE A 144 -7.84 -16.49 6.13
N ASN A 145 -6.86 -15.70 6.54
CA ASN A 145 -6.71 -15.20 7.90
C ASN A 145 -7.08 -13.70 7.96
N PRO A 146 -8.37 -13.37 8.18
CA PRO A 146 -8.78 -11.99 8.37
C PRO A 146 -8.47 -11.49 9.78
N LEU A 147 -7.76 -10.37 9.87
CA LEU A 147 -7.57 -9.56 11.07
C LEU A 147 -8.55 -8.37 11.01
N PHE A 148 -9.54 -8.37 11.90
CA PHE A 148 -10.49 -7.25 12.04
C PHE A 148 -9.97 -6.28 13.10
N ILE A 149 -9.89 -5.00 12.75
CA ILE A 149 -9.47 -3.94 13.66
C ILE A 149 -10.28 -2.67 13.42
N THR A 150 -10.26 -1.78 14.40
CA THR A 150 -10.78 -0.42 14.31
C THR A 150 -9.76 0.52 13.66
N GLU A 151 -10.26 1.64 13.14
CA GLU A 151 -9.42 2.74 12.67
C GLU A 151 -8.49 3.26 13.78
N LYS A 152 -8.95 3.28 15.04
CA LYS A 152 -8.16 3.71 16.19
C LYS A 152 -6.98 2.77 16.45
N GLU A 153 -7.22 1.46 16.42
CA GLU A 153 -6.16 0.45 16.59
C GLU A 153 -5.15 0.51 15.44
N PHE A 154 -5.62 0.66 14.20
CA PHE A 154 -4.72 0.79 13.06
C PHE A 154 -3.80 2.01 13.19
N LYS A 155 -4.35 3.19 13.52
CA LYS A 155 -3.55 4.40 13.76
C LYS A 155 -2.58 4.24 14.94
N LEU A 156 -2.98 3.53 16.00
CA LEU A 156 -2.08 3.25 17.14
C LEU A 156 -0.90 2.40 16.68
N MET A 157 -1.15 1.33 15.93
CA MET A 157 -0.08 0.47 15.37
C MET A 157 0.90 1.26 14.50
N LEU A 158 0.43 2.23 13.71
CA LEU A 158 1.32 3.07 12.89
C LEU A 158 2.25 3.97 13.73
N LYS A 159 1.80 4.41 14.92
CA LYS A 159 2.55 5.31 15.82
C LYS A 159 3.54 4.61 16.73
N GLU A 160 3.35 3.31 16.97
CA GLU A 160 4.26 2.54 17.81
C GLU A 160 5.70 2.59 17.26
N LYS A 161 6.70 2.46 18.12
CA LYS A 161 8.11 2.43 17.69
C LYS A 161 8.53 1.04 17.20
N GLU A 162 8.04 0.00 17.85
CA GLU A 162 8.32 -1.39 17.52
C GLU A 162 7.64 -1.83 16.23
N GLU A 163 8.18 -2.87 15.60
CA GLU A 163 7.55 -3.46 14.42
C GLU A 163 6.29 -4.23 14.83
N ASN A 164 5.18 -3.98 14.15
CA ASN A 164 3.90 -4.67 14.37
C ASN A 164 3.18 -4.93 13.04
N VAL A 165 2.00 -5.53 13.11
CA VAL A 165 1.21 -5.87 11.92
C VAL A 165 0.83 -4.63 11.11
N GLY A 166 0.41 -3.53 11.74
CA GLY A 166 0.05 -2.28 11.04
C GLY A 166 1.20 -1.72 10.19
N LYS A 167 2.44 -1.76 10.70
CA LYS A 167 3.63 -1.37 9.93
C LYS A 167 3.97 -2.34 8.81
N GLN A 168 3.79 -3.64 9.04
CA GLN A 168 3.98 -4.64 7.99
C GLN A 168 2.99 -4.44 6.84
N VAL A 169 1.72 -4.11 7.16
CA VAL A 169 0.71 -3.72 6.19
C VAL A 169 1.15 -2.47 5.44
N LEU A 170 1.54 -1.40 6.14
CA LEU A 170 2.00 -0.17 5.48
C LEU A 170 3.14 -0.44 4.47
N LYS A 171 4.16 -1.21 4.87
CA LYS A 171 5.32 -1.52 4.03
C LYS A 171 4.97 -2.41 2.83
N ASN A 172 4.10 -3.40 3.02
CA ASN A 172 3.82 -4.43 2.03
C ASN A 172 2.33 -4.79 2.00
N HIS A 173 1.56 -4.01 1.25
CA HIS A 173 0.14 -4.26 1.04
C HIS A 173 -0.28 -4.18 -0.42
N ILE A 174 -1.44 -4.76 -0.69
CA ILE A 174 -2.30 -4.46 -1.84
C ILE A 174 -3.67 -4.06 -1.28
N ILE A 175 -4.11 -2.83 -1.53
CA ILE A 175 -5.43 -2.39 -1.08
C ILE A 175 -6.47 -3.01 -2.01
N LEU A 176 -7.35 -3.85 -1.48
CA LEU A 176 -8.40 -4.50 -2.25
C LEU A 176 -9.64 -3.60 -2.36
N ASN A 177 -9.98 -2.90 -1.28
CA ASN A 177 -11.15 -2.03 -1.20
C ASN A 177 -10.91 -0.76 -0.39
N ASN A 178 -11.53 0.34 -0.84
CA ASN A 178 -11.52 1.67 -0.21
C ASN A 178 -10.11 2.27 0.04
N PRO A 179 -9.32 2.51 -1.02
CA PRO A 179 -7.96 3.07 -0.88
C PRO A 179 -7.93 4.50 -0.35
N GLU A 180 -8.97 5.30 -0.60
CA GLU A 180 -9.04 6.66 -0.07
C GLU A 180 -9.06 6.69 1.46
N HIS A 181 -9.92 5.87 2.08
CA HIS A 181 -10.01 5.82 3.54
C HIS A 181 -8.76 5.19 4.15
N PHE A 182 -8.15 4.18 3.50
CA PHE A 182 -6.86 3.65 3.94
C PHE A 182 -5.79 4.74 4.03
N TRP A 183 -5.57 5.50 2.95
CA TRP A 183 -4.54 6.54 2.93
C TRP A 183 -4.88 7.72 3.84
N GLU A 184 -6.17 8.03 4.03
CA GLU A 184 -6.60 9.00 5.05
C GLU A 184 -6.19 8.57 6.47
N MET A 185 -6.41 7.30 6.82
CA MET A 185 -6.00 6.77 8.13
C MET A 185 -4.49 6.78 8.29
N VAL A 186 -3.75 6.40 7.25
CA VAL A 186 -2.29 6.38 7.25
C VAL A 186 -1.72 7.79 7.44
N LEU A 187 -2.17 8.77 6.64
CA LEU A 187 -1.67 10.15 6.70
C LEU A 187 -2.03 10.85 8.03
N ASN A 188 -3.18 10.52 8.63
CA ASN A 188 -3.57 11.01 9.96
C ASN A 188 -2.94 10.19 11.11
N GLY A 189 -2.32 9.06 10.78
CA GLY A 189 -1.72 8.11 11.71
C GLY A 189 -0.23 8.33 11.93
N ILE A 190 0.43 9.14 11.08
CA ILE A 190 1.84 9.49 11.17
C ILE A 190 2.07 10.91 11.70
#